data_AF-A0A0C2MKT3-F1
#
_entry.id   AF-A0A0C2MKT3-F1
#
_cell.length_a   1.000
_cell.length_b   1.000
_cell.length_c   1.000
_cell.angle_alpha   90.00
_cell.angle_beta   90.00
_cell.angle_gamma   90.00
#
_symmetry.space_group_name_H-M   'P 1'
#
loop_
_entity.id
_entity.type
_entity.pdbx_description
1 polymer ?
#
loop_
_entity_poly.entity_id
_entity_poly.type
_entity_poly.pdbx_seq_one_letter_code
_entity_poly.pdbx_strand_id
1 'polypeptide(L)'
;MKLESIVLFILSIPALLNSMIIDEYQKINISHSYEEVRSEKRSENILGYSFDTYHTILDIGNEDRKFSVCKDKQQNIIYFIANDQRIKGNPFGLFMIQINAHKIYQIHIFVGQDRRPVNLSRIWCSFMRLYGYDEETDIFLMKMQEVHEFKAYNLYDKLNSIYQDEFEKNNLALLTKSQHVNP
;
A
#
# COMPACT_ATOMS: atom_id res chain seq x y z
N MET A 1 25.79 3.48 -27.16
CA MET A 1 26.02 2.34 -26.24
C MET A 1 24.66 2.00 -25.64
N LYS A 2 24.05 0.88 -26.03
CA LYS A 2 22.81 0.39 -25.39
C LYS A 2 23.25 -0.46 -24.20
N LEU A 3 22.90 -0.06 -22.98
CA LEU A 3 22.96 -0.97 -21.85
C LEU A 3 21.73 -1.88 -21.94
N GLU A 4 21.97 -3.18 -22.12
CA GLU A 4 20.98 -4.21 -21.92
C GLU A 4 21.25 -4.82 -20.55
N SER A 5 20.36 -4.56 -19.59
CA SER A 5 20.38 -5.18 -18.27
C SER A 5 19.36 -6.32 -18.26
N ILE A 6 19.84 -7.55 -18.15
CA ILE A 6 18.99 -8.73 -17.92
C ILE A 6 18.77 -8.83 -16.41
N VAL A 7 17.51 -8.79 -15.99
CA VAL A 7 17.13 -9.06 -14.60
C VAL A 7 16.35 -10.37 -14.57
N LEU A 8 17.00 -11.43 -14.06
CA LEU A 8 16.41 -12.75 -13.87
C LEU A 8 16.20 -12.96 -12.36
N PHE A 9 14.94 -13.05 -11.91
CA PHE A 9 14.61 -13.43 -10.54
C PHE A 9 14.19 -14.90 -10.51
N ILE A 10 15.09 -15.79 -10.08
CA ILE A 10 14.74 -17.15 -9.65
C ILE A 10 14.88 -17.16 -8.13
N LEU A 11 13.75 -17.22 -7.42
CA LEU A 11 13.73 -17.31 -5.96
C LEU A 11 13.18 -18.68 -5.55
N SER A 12 14.07 -19.66 -5.43
CA SER A 12 13.81 -20.87 -4.65
C SER A 12 14.13 -20.60 -3.17
N ILE A 13 13.18 -20.99 -2.32
CA ILE A 13 13.11 -20.90 -0.87
C ILE A 13 14.33 -21.63 -0.28
N PRO A 14 15.44 -20.97 0.16
CA PRO A 14 15.49 -20.18 1.39
C PRO A 14 16.63 -19.12 1.39
N ALA A 15 16.51 -18.04 0.63
CA ALA A 15 17.46 -16.93 0.72
C ALA A 15 16.92 -15.85 1.67
N LEU A 16 17.28 -15.98 2.95
CA LEU A 16 17.21 -14.90 3.91
C LEU A 16 17.91 -13.65 3.36
N LEU A 17 17.21 -12.52 3.50
CA LEU A 17 17.72 -11.15 3.47
C LEU A 17 18.16 -10.61 2.11
N ASN A 18 17.33 -9.69 1.61
CA ASN A 18 17.64 -8.63 0.67
C ASN A 18 17.77 -9.02 -0.81
N SER A 19 16.68 -8.86 -1.54
CA SER A 19 16.76 -8.15 -2.83
C SER A 19 15.45 -7.44 -3.15
N MET A 20 15.19 -6.33 -2.44
CA MET A 20 14.59 -5.18 -3.12
C MET A 20 15.75 -4.23 -3.44
N ILE A 21 16.40 -4.49 -4.56
CA ILE A 21 17.45 -3.65 -5.08
C ILE A 21 16.76 -2.50 -5.82
N ILE A 22 16.55 -1.39 -5.11
CA ILE A 22 16.14 -0.11 -5.69
C ILE A 22 17.45 0.63 -6.04
N ASP A 23 18.26 0.07 -6.93
CA ASP A 23 19.63 0.59 -7.17
C ASP A 23 19.68 1.88 -8.00
N GLU A 24 18.59 2.24 -8.69
CA GLU A 24 18.60 3.39 -9.61
C GLU A 24 17.74 4.57 -9.14
N TYR A 25 16.87 4.43 -8.14
CA TYR A 25 15.83 5.41 -7.88
C TYR A 25 16.18 6.42 -6.79
N GLN A 26 15.80 7.69 -7.02
CA GLN A 26 16.05 8.76 -6.07
C GLN A 26 15.16 8.61 -4.83
N LYS A 27 15.79 8.35 -3.68
CA LYS A 27 15.10 8.39 -2.38
C LYS A 27 14.52 9.79 -2.16
N ILE A 28 13.24 9.85 -1.83
CA ILE A 28 12.53 11.10 -1.56
C ILE A 28 12.38 11.25 -0.04
N ASN A 29 12.52 12.50 0.44
CA ASN A 29 12.19 12.84 1.80
C ASN A 29 10.67 12.94 1.97
N ILE A 30 10.14 12.14 2.88
CA ILE A 30 8.73 12.16 3.26
C ILE A 30 8.59 12.37 4.76
N SER A 31 7.43 12.88 5.15
CA SER A 31 6.94 12.85 6.51
C SER A 31 5.58 12.15 6.53
N HIS A 32 5.21 11.60 7.67
CA HIS A 32 3.92 10.94 7.80
C HIS A 32 3.38 11.09 9.22
N SER A 33 2.06 10.93 9.37
CA SER A 33 1.38 10.97 10.66
C SER A 33 0.17 10.04 10.65
N TYR A 34 -0.23 9.61 11.84
CA TYR A 34 -1.39 8.76 12.06
C TYR A 34 -2.44 9.54 12.82
N GLU A 35 -3.66 9.55 12.31
CA GLU A 35 -4.81 10.14 12.97
C GLU A 35 -5.79 9.02 13.32
N GLU A 36 -6.04 8.82 14.63
CA GLU A 36 -7.01 7.81 15.07
C GLU A 36 -8.42 8.26 14.71
N VAL A 37 -9.10 7.44 13.92
CA VAL A 37 -10.48 7.66 13.53
C VAL A 37 -11.38 7.11 14.63
N ARG A 38 -12.27 7.97 15.14
CA ARG A 38 -13.25 7.57 16.16
C ARG A 38 -14.20 6.52 15.60
N SER A 39 -14.27 5.39 16.27
CA SER A 39 -15.22 4.33 15.97
C SER A 39 -16.07 4.01 17.20
N GLU A 40 -17.31 3.63 16.96
CA GLU A 40 -18.21 3.12 17.98
C GLU A 40 -18.34 1.60 17.81
N LYS A 41 -17.98 0.86 18.86
CA LYS A 41 -18.20 -0.58 18.91
C LYS A 41 -19.67 -0.86 19.18
N ARG A 42 -20.29 -1.69 18.34
CA ARG A 42 -21.65 -2.20 18.51
C ARG A 42 -21.62 -3.72 18.45
N SER A 43 -22.61 -4.37 19.05
CA SER A 43 -22.84 -5.80 18.89
C SER A 43 -24.08 -5.97 18.02
N GLU A 44 -23.92 -6.68 16.91
CA GLU A 44 -24.99 -6.89 15.93
C GLU A 44 -25.20 -8.38 15.71
N ASN A 45 -26.47 -8.77 15.63
CA ASN A 45 -26.85 -10.14 15.27
C ASN A 45 -27.09 -10.22 13.76
N ILE A 46 -26.21 -10.92 13.05
CA ILE A 46 -26.32 -11.17 11.61
C ILE A 46 -26.54 -12.68 11.44
N LEU A 47 -27.68 -13.06 10.87
CA LEU A 47 -28.06 -14.46 10.63
C LEU A 47 -28.00 -15.35 11.89
N GLY A 48 -28.33 -14.79 13.06
CA GLY A 48 -28.33 -15.52 14.33
C GLY A 48 -26.97 -15.62 15.03
N TYR A 49 -25.91 -15.03 14.45
CA TYR A 49 -24.59 -14.92 15.07
C TYR A 49 -24.34 -13.49 15.54
N SER A 50 -23.77 -13.34 16.73
CA SER A 50 -23.37 -12.04 17.28
C SER A 50 -21.97 -11.67 16.79
N PHE A 51 -21.86 -10.48 16.20
CA PHE A 51 -20.61 -9.90 15.73
C PHE A 51 -20.36 -8.57 16.43
N ASP A 52 -19.10 -8.31 16.75
CA ASP A 52 -18.64 -6.98 17.09
C ASP A 52 -18.47 -6.17 15.79
N THR A 53 -19.28 -5.14 15.61
CA THR A 53 -19.19 -4.21 14.48
C THR A 53 -18.59 -2.89 14.95
N TYR A 54 -17.76 -2.27 14.11
CA TYR A 54 -17.14 -0.97 14.41
C TYR A 54 -17.67 0.06 13.41
N HIS A 55 -18.51 0.96 13.89
CA HIS A 55 -19.12 2.00 13.08
C HIS A 55 -18.24 3.23 13.12
N THR A 56 -17.90 3.75 11.94
CA THR A 56 -17.14 5.00 11.81
C THR A 56 -17.76 5.85 10.70
N ILE A 57 -17.77 7.16 10.91
CA ILE A 57 -18.10 8.12 9.85
C ILE A 57 -16.78 8.49 9.19
N LEU A 58 -16.57 7.96 8.01
CA LEU A 58 -15.47 8.36 7.13
C LEU A 58 -16.04 9.29 6.07
N ASP A 59 -15.46 10.48 5.92
CA ASP A 59 -15.79 11.38 4.82
C ASP A 59 -15.13 10.88 3.52
N ILE A 60 -15.70 9.82 2.95
CA ILE A 60 -15.18 9.10 1.79
C ILE A 60 -16.18 9.08 0.62
N GLY A 61 -16.98 10.15 0.50
CA GLY A 61 -17.98 10.38 -0.57
C GLY A 61 -19.20 9.44 -0.53
N ASN A 62 -20.31 9.77 -1.19
CA ASN A 62 -21.59 9.07 -0.92
C ASN A 62 -21.97 7.93 -1.88
N GLU A 63 -21.27 7.69 -3.00
CA GLU A 63 -21.74 6.74 -4.03
C GLU A 63 -20.58 6.02 -4.78
N ASP A 64 -20.78 4.76 -5.18
CA ASP A 64 -19.88 3.91 -6.01
C ASP A 64 -18.43 3.73 -5.55
N ARG A 65 -18.21 3.59 -4.24
CA ARG A 65 -16.88 3.41 -3.65
C ARG A 65 -16.21 2.11 -4.12
N LYS A 66 -14.99 2.23 -4.65
CA LYS A 66 -14.08 1.07 -4.78
C LYS A 66 -13.02 1.14 -3.70
N PHE A 67 -12.82 0.02 -3.03
CA PHE A 67 -11.74 -0.16 -2.06
C PHE A 67 -10.63 -1.00 -2.65
N SER A 68 -9.39 -0.52 -2.50
CA SER A 68 -8.21 -1.36 -2.61
C SER A 68 -7.84 -1.79 -1.21
N VAL A 69 -7.78 -3.10 -0.95
CA VAL A 69 -7.55 -3.66 0.39
C VAL A 69 -6.39 -4.62 0.34
N CYS A 70 -5.50 -4.54 1.32
CA CYS A 70 -4.50 -5.58 1.58
C CYS A 70 -4.37 -5.87 3.07
N LYS A 71 -3.97 -7.09 3.42
CA LYS A 71 -3.84 -7.55 4.80
C LYS A 71 -2.41 -7.98 5.10
N ASP A 72 -1.81 -7.40 6.12
CA ASP A 72 -0.66 -7.95 6.80
C ASP A 72 -1.15 -8.98 7.82
N LYS A 73 -1.04 -10.26 7.45
CA LYS A 73 -1.53 -11.38 8.26
C LYS A 73 -0.72 -11.58 9.54
N GLN A 74 0.56 -11.21 9.56
CA GLN A 74 1.40 -11.43 10.74
C GLN A 74 1.11 -10.39 11.82
N GLN A 75 0.94 -9.12 11.40
CA GLN A 75 0.66 -8.03 12.33
C GLN A 75 -0.82 -7.87 12.67
N ASN A 76 -1.71 -8.66 12.03
CA ASN A 76 -3.16 -8.48 12.09
C ASN A 76 -3.59 -7.05 11.75
N ILE A 77 -3.01 -6.52 10.66
CA ILE A 77 -3.31 -5.18 10.16
C ILE A 77 -3.98 -5.30 8.78
N ILE A 78 -5.02 -4.51 8.56
CA ILE A 78 -5.63 -4.33 7.24
C ILE A 78 -5.37 -2.91 6.80
N TYR A 79 -4.84 -2.74 5.59
CA TYR A 79 -4.71 -1.45 4.94
C TYR A 79 -5.75 -1.33 3.84
N PHE A 80 -6.34 -0.16 3.69
CA PHE A 80 -7.24 0.10 2.58
C PHE A 80 -7.15 1.54 2.07
N ILE A 81 -7.46 1.71 0.79
CA ILE A 81 -7.68 3.02 0.17
C ILE A 81 -9.13 3.06 -0.31
N ALA A 82 -9.82 4.17 -0.06
CA ALA A 82 -11.12 4.45 -0.62
C ALA A 82 -10.96 5.44 -1.79
N ASN A 83 -11.53 5.13 -2.96
CA ASN A 83 -11.43 5.98 -4.16
C ASN A 83 -12.79 6.51 -4.61
N ASP A 84 -12.86 7.78 -5.05
CA ASP A 84 -14.02 8.34 -5.77
C ASP A 84 -13.90 8.08 -7.27
N GLN A 85 -14.83 7.33 -7.86
CA GLN A 85 -14.80 7.09 -9.30
C GLN A 85 -15.15 8.32 -10.15
N ARG A 86 -15.84 9.32 -9.59
CA ARG A 86 -16.33 10.50 -10.32
C ARG A 86 -15.23 11.55 -10.51
N ILE A 87 -14.32 11.62 -9.55
CA ILE A 87 -13.18 12.53 -9.56
C ILE A 87 -11.93 11.73 -9.93
N LYS A 88 -11.88 11.17 -11.16
CA LYS A 88 -10.71 10.44 -11.70
C LYS A 88 -9.99 9.50 -10.71
N GLY A 89 -10.70 8.85 -9.78
CA GLY A 89 -10.07 7.94 -8.83
C GLY A 89 -9.23 8.61 -7.75
N ASN A 90 -9.44 9.90 -7.43
CA ASN A 90 -8.73 10.55 -6.33
C ASN A 90 -8.98 9.76 -5.03
N PRO A 91 -7.91 9.27 -4.38
CA PRO A 91 -8.03 8.54 -3.13
C PRO A 91 -8.48 9.50 -2.03
N PHE A 92 -9.50 9.12 -1.26
CA PHE A 92 -9.92 9.85 -0.05
C PHE A 92 -8.92 9.71 1.10
N GLY A 93 -8.02 8.71 1.01
CA GLY A 93 -6.94 8.52 1.96
C GLY A 93 -6.51 7.06 2.09
N LEU A 94 -5.32 6.88 2.66
CA LEU A 94 -4.82 5.59 3.12
C LEU A 94 -5.26 5.36 4.56
N PHE A 95 -5.86 4.20 4.83
CA PHE A 95 -6.33 3.82 6.15
C PHE A 95 -5.68 2.52 6.62
N MET A 96 -5.57 2.38 7.94
CA MET A 96 -5.04 1.23 8.64
C MET A 96 -6.00 0.79 9.74
N ILE A 97 -6.38 -0.48 9.74
CA ILE A 97 -7.15 -1.12 10.80
C ILE A 97 -6.20 -2.05 11.56
N GLN A 98 -5.95 -1.74 12.82
CA GLN A 98 -5.21 -2.60 13.72
C GLN A 98 -6.20 -3.50 14.47
N ILE A 99 -6.36 -4.75 13.98
CA ILE A 99 -7.43 -5.65 14.43
C ILE A 99 -7.31 -5.93 15.92
N ASN A 100 -6.11 -6.24 16.42
CA ASN A 100 -5.90 -6.59 17.84
C ASN A 100 -6.26 -5.44 18.80
N ALA A 101 -6.04 -4.19 18.37
CA ALA A 101 -6.33 -3.00 19.18
C ALA A 101 -7.75 -2.47 18.94
N HIS A 102 -8.44 -2.97 17.91
CA HIS A 102 -9.73 -2.46 17.44
C HIS A 102 -9.69 -0.96 17.08
N LYS A 103 -8.57 -0.51 16.54
CA LYS A 103 -8.34 0.89 16.18
C LYS A 103 -8.25 1.08 14.67
N ILE A 104 -8.78 2.21 14.21
CA ILE A 104 -8.72 2.64 12.83
C ILE A 104 -7.90 3.92 12.79
N TYR A 105 -6.97 4.01 11.85
CA TYR A 105 -6.13 5.18 11.64
C TYR A 105 -6.20 5.64 10.20
N GLN A 106 -6.26 6.95 9.99
CA GLN A 106 -5.93 7.57 8.71
C GLN A 106 -4.43 7.86 8.69
N ILE A 107 -3.76 7.41 7.64
CA ILE A 107 -2.33 7.63 7.43
C ILE A 107 -2.18 8.79 6.45
N HIS A 108 -1.59 9.87 6.94
CA HIS A 108 -1.24 11.03 6.12
C HIS A 108 0.24 10.93 5.74
N ILE A 109 0.55 10.97 4.44
CA ILE A 109 1.93 10.94 3.93
C ILE A 109 2.15 12.19 3.08
N PHE A 110 3.26 12.88 3.34
CA PHE A 110 3.61 14.13 2.67
C PHE A 110 5.04 14.09 2.12
N VAL A 111 5.23 14.66 0.94
CA VAL A 111 6.53 14.78 0.27
C VAL A 111 7.09 16.19 0.39
N GLY A 112 8.40 16.25 0.65
CA GLY A 112 9.18 17.48 0.66
C GLY A 112 8.85 18.42 1.82
N GLN A 113 9.51 19.58 1.83
CA GLN A 113 9.30 20.61 2.86
C GLN A 113 7.94 21.31 2.74
N ASP A 114 7.42 21.43 1.51
CA ASP A 114 6.09 21.98 1.22
C ASP A 114 4.93 21.09 1.72
N ARG A 115 5.24 19.89 2.24
CA ARG A 115 4.27 18.89 2.71
C ARG A 115 3.15 18.61 1.70
N ARG A 116 3.51 18.37 0.43
CA ARG A 116 2.52 17.99 -0.59
C ARG A 116 1.99 16.60 -0.28
N PRO A 117 0.67 16.37 -0.24
CA PRO A 117 0.11 15.05 0.07
C PRO A 117 0.47 14.04 -1.02
N VAL A 118 0.71 12.79 -0.61
CA VAL A 118 0.87 11.67 -1.54
C VAL A 118 -0.47 11.00 -1.76
N ASN A 119 -0.89 10.94 -3.02
CA ASN A 119 -2.18 10.39 -3.40
C ASN A 119 -1.98 8.98 -3.95
N LEU A 120 -1.92 8.01 -3.04
CA LEU A 120 -1.74 6.61 -3.41
C LEU A 120 -2.91 6.10 -4.25
N SER A 121 -2.63 5.63 -5.47
CA SER A 121 -3.62 5.02 -6.36
C SER A 121 -3.67 3.49 -6.22
N ARG A 122 -2.57 2.87 -5.81
CA ARG A 122 -2.46 1.42 -5.60
C ARG A 122 -1.78 1.09 -4.27
N ILE A 123 -2.27 0.05 -3.60
CA ILE A 123 -1.60 -0.56 -2.45
C ILE A 123 -1.60 -2.08 -2.54
N TRP A 124 -0.62 -2.68 -1.89
CA TRP A 124 -0.55 -4.12 -1.70
C TRP A 124 0.31 -4.46 -0.49
N CYS A 125 0.16 -5.69 0.00
CA CYS A 125 0.88 -6.20 1.15
C CYS A 125 1.70 -7.40 0.67
N SER A 126 3.01 -7.39 0.94
CA SER A 126 3.94 -8.47 0.60
C SER A 126 5.08 -8.45 1.63
N PHE A 127 5.72 -9.58 1.90
CA PHE A 127 6.80 -9.67 2.90
C PHE A 127 6.51 -8.95 4.24
N MET A 128 5.26 -9.00 4.72
CA MET A 128 4.84 -8.36 5.97
C MET A 128 5.02 -6.83 5.97
N ARG A 129 4.88 -6.21 4.80
CA ARG A 129 5.03 -4.77 4.58
C ARG A 129 3.90 -4.25 3.71
N LEU A 130 3.51 -3.01 3.98
CA LEU A 130 2.67 -2.23 3.09
C LEU A 130 3.54 -1.60 2.01
N TYR A 131 3.07 -1.69 0.78
CA TYR A 131 3.60 -0.95 -0.34
C TYR A 131 2.49 -0.11 -0.96
N GLY A 132 2.86 1.04 -1.51
CA GLY A 132 1.96 1.94 -2.20
C GLY A 132 2.61 2.54 -3.43
N TYR A 133 1.79 2.93 -4.40
CA TYR A 133 2.24 3.64 -5.59
C TYR A 133 1.27 4.77 -5.92
N ASP A 134 1.82 5.94 -6.23
CA ASP A 134 1.11 7.11 -6.75
C ASP A 134 1.37 7.19 -8.27
N GLU A 135 0.33 6.96 -9.06
CA GLU A 135 0.40 6.96 -10.54
C GLU A 135 0.58 8.35 -11.16
N GLU A 136 0.24 9.42 -10.43
CA GLU A 136 0.37 10.78 -10.93
C GLU A 136 1.80 11.29 -10.79
N THR A 137 2.42 11.00 -9.65
CA THR A 137 3.77 11.48 -9.30
C THR A 137 4.87 10.44 -9.46
N ASP A 138 4.51 9.21 -9.83
CA ASP A 138 5.40 8.05 -9.97
C ASP A 138 6.16 7.72 -8.67
N ILE A 139 5.58 8.08 -7.52
CA ILE A 139 6.17 7.83 -6.21
C ILE A 139 5.81 6.42 -5.75
N PHE A 140 6.85 5.64 -5.48
CA PHE A 140 6.77 4.35 -4.82
C PHE A 140 6.99 4.50 -3.31
N LEU A 141 6.09 3.93 -2.52
CA LEU A 141 6.12 3.94 -1.06
C LEU A 141 6.27 2.53 -0.50
N MET A 142 7.08 2.40 0.55
CA MET A 142 7.23 1.17 1.33
C MET A 142 7.19 1.50 2.81
N LYS A 143 6.35 0.78 3.55
CA LYS A 143 6.40 0.73 5.01
C LYS A 143 7.51 -0.22 5.44
N MET A 144 8.42 0.26 6.27
CA MET A 144 9.49 -0.52 6.85
C MET A 144 8.97 -1.36 8.03
N GLN A 145 9.79 -2.34 8.43
CA GLN A 145 9.47 -3.31 9.47
C GLN A 145 9.37 -2.65 10.87
N GLU A 146 10.09 -1.55 11.08
CA GLU A 146 9.89 -0.68 12.24
C GLU A 146 8.52 0.00 12.13
N VAL A 147 7.75 -0.06 13.22
CA VAL A 147 6.27 -0.03 13.20
C VAL A 147 5.69 1.22 12.52
N HIS A 148 6.46 2.31 12.38
CA HIS A 148 6.00 3.60 11.87
C HIS A 148 7.04 4.28 10.96
N GLU A 149 7.80 3.57 10.13
CA GLU A 149 8.66 4.24 9.15
C GLU A 149 8.21 3.94 7.72
N PHE A 150 8.10 4.99 6.91
CA PHE A 150 7.90 4.87 5.46
C PHE A 150 9.16 5.35 4.73
N LYS A 151 9.48 4.69 3.62
CA LYS A 151 10.44 5.16 2.63
C LYS A 151 9.73 5.41 1.30
N ALA A 152 10.14 6.47 0.62
CA ALA A 152 9.63 6.84 -0.70
C ALA A 152 10.76 6.90 -1.73
N TYR A 153 10.43 6.55 -2.96
CA TYR A 153 11.33 6.55 -4.10
C TYR A 153 10.60 7.11 -5.32
N ASN A 154 11.27 7.96 -6.10
CA ASN A 154 10.74 8.38 -7.40
C ASN A 154 11.09 7.34 -8.45
N LEU A 155 10.09 6.75 -9.12
CA LEU A 155 10.36 5.86 -10.25
C LEU A 155 10.65 6.68 -11.50
N TYR A 156 11.69 6.32 -12.26
CA TYR A 156 11.97 6.98 -13.55
C TYR A 156 10.89 6.70 -14.60
N ASP A 157 10.23 5.55 -14.49
CA ASP A 157 9.20 5.10 -15.40
C ASP A 157 7.96 4.64 -14.64
N LYS A 158 6.80 4.81 -15.27
CA LYS A 158 5.53 4.37 -14.71
C LYS A 158 5.52 2.87 -14.49
N LEU A 159 4.93 2.47 -13.37
CA LEU A 159 4.63 1.08 -13.05
C LEU A 159 3.40 0.62 -13.84
N ASN A 160 3.59 -0.35 -14.72
CA ASN A 160 2.50 -0.92 -15.51
C ASN A 160 1.75 -2.01 -14.73
N SER A 161 2.48 -2.93 -14.14
CA SER A 161 1.91 -4.10 -13.49
C SER A 161 2.68 -4.50 -12.23
N ILE A 162 1.93 -5.18 -11.36
CA ILE A 162 2.39 -5.68 -10.08
C ILE A 162 1.98 -7.15 -10.04
N TYR A 163 2.95 -8.03 -9.90
CA TYR A 163 2.71 -9.46 -9.84
C TYR A 163 3.04 -9.95 -8.44
N GLN A 164 2.08 -10.65 -7.83
CA GLN A 164 2.28 -11.39 -6.60
C GLN A 164 2.47 -12.85 -6.98
N ASP A 165 3.42 -13.53 -6.34
CA ASP A 165 3.58 -14.97 -6.48
C ASP A 165 2.28 -15.69 -6.08
N GLU A 166 1.79 -16.56 -6.94
CA GLU A 166 0.50 -17.23 -6.79
C GLU A 166 0.47 -18.23 -5.61
N PHE A 167 1.63 -18.75 -5.19
CA PHE A 167 1.69 -19.81 -4.19
C PHE A 167 1.53 -19.30 -2.74
N GLU A 168 2.22 -18.21 -2.39
CA GLU A 168 2.17 -17.65 -1.04
C GLU A 168 1.68 -16.20 -0.98
N LYS A 169 1.59 -15.50 -2.12
CA LYS A 169 1.38 -14.05 -2.21
C LYS A 169 2.40 -13.22 -1.41
N ASN A 170 3.51 -13.83 -1.02
CA ASN A 170 4.55 -13.20 -0.22
C ASN A 170 5.56 -12.47 -1.10
N ASN A 171 5.83 -12.99 -2.30
CA ASN A 171 6.80 -12.42 -3.23
C ASN A 171 6.14 -11.42 -4.19
N LEU A 172 6.88 -10.35 -4.50
CA LEU A 172 6.42 -9.24 -5.32
C LEU A 172 7.40 -8.97 -6.45
N ALA A 173 6.88 -8.92 -7.68
CA ALA A 173 7.58 -8.37 -8.83
C ALA A 173 6.88 -7.09 -9.31
N LEU A 174 7.67 -6.06 -9.58
CA LEU A 174 7.22 -4.75 -10.06
C LEU A 174 7.73 -4.53 -11.47
N LEU A 175 6.84 -4.16 -12.39
CA LEU A 175 7.19 -3.95 -13.80
C LEU A 175 6.97 -2.51 -14.23
N THR A 176 8.04 -1.83 -14.63
CA THR A 176 7.98 -0.51 -15.27
C THR A 176 7.71 -0.64 -16.77
N LYS A 177 7.21 0.43 -17.40
CA LYS A 177 6.93 0.49 -18.85
C LYS A 177 8.08 0.07 -19.75
N SER A 178 9.31 0.31 -19.31
CA SER A 178 10.53 0.08 -20.08
C SER A 178 11.03 -1.37 -20.05
N GLN A 179 10.44 -2.24 -19.21
CA GLN A 179 10.91 -3.61 -19.04
C GLN A 179 9.88 -4.64 -19.53
N HIS A 180 10.36 -5.70 -20.19
CA HIS A 180 9.58 -6.88 -20.57
C HIS A 180 9.96 -8.05 -19.65
N VAL A 181 8.95 -8.77 -19.15
CA VAL A 181 9.13 -10.03 -18.42
C VAL A 181 8.68 -11.14 -19.37
N ASN A 182 9.57 -12.08 -19.69
CA ASN A 182 9.13 -13.30 -20.38
C ASN A 182 8.27 -14.12 -19.39
N PRO A 183 7.08 -14.58 -19.82
CA PRO A 183 6.20 -15.40 -19.00
C PRO A 183 6.82 -16.75 -18.64
#